data_AF-A0A848UVM9-F1
#
_entry.id   AF-A0A848UVM9-F1
#
_cell.length_a   1.000
_cell.length_b   1.000
_cell.length_c   1.000
_cell.angle_alpha   90.00
_cell.angle_beta   90.00
_cell.angle_gamma   90.00
#
_symmetry.space_group_name_H-M   'P 1'
#
loop_
_entity.id
_entity.type
_entity.pdbx_description
1 polymer ?
#
loop_
_entity_poly.entity_id
_entity_poly.type
_entity_poly.pdbx_seq_one_letter_code
_entity_poly.pdbx_strand_id
1 'polypeptide(L)'
;QGQGGESNYVILQEYVPGAEDGDIRVLMLHGEPIGAMRRVPAKDEARSNVSAGGTVQKHVLTKDEKRLCRIVGKKLVDDGLYFVGLDLIGGKLIEVNVLSPGGINYINRLMKIRLEKKVIDYLEDVVLMKESQSRRRAEFRRTVADA
;
A
#
# COMPACT_ATOMS: atom_id res chain seq x y z
N GLN A 1 28.82 32.60 -12.63
CA GLN A 1 28.57 31.46 -13.52
C GLN A 1 27.58 30.53 -12.82
N GLY A 2 26.27 30.66 -13.11
CA GLY A 2 25.23 29.80 -12.54
C GLY A 2 25.18 28.50 -13.32
N GLN A 3 25.65 27.42 -12.71
CA GLN A 3 25.69 26.08 -13.31
C GLN A 3 24.27 25.50 -13.39
N GLY A 4 23.87 25.04 -14.59
CA GLY A 4 22.84 24.01 -14.84
C GLY A 4 21.42 24.31 -14.36
N GLY A 5 20.54 24.74 -15.28
CA GLY A 5 19.11 24.84 -15.02
C GLY A 5 18.46 23.46 -14.86
N GLU A 6 18.31 23.00 -13.62
CA GLU A 6 17.47 21.84 -13.31
C GLU A 6 16.00 22.19 -13.61
N SER A 7 15.45 21.51 -14.61
CA SER A 7 14.02 21.59 -14.93
C SER A 7 13.29 20.59 -14.05
N ASN A 8 12.43 21.09 -13.16
CA ASN A 8 11.60 20.25 -12.29
C ASN A 8 10.28 19.89 -12.99
N TYR A 9 9.95 18.59 -13.02
CA TYR A 9 8.64 18.15 -13.45
C TYR A 9 7.59 18.49 -12.39
N VAL A 10 6.43 18.99 -12.85
CA VAL A 10 5.28 19.27 -12.01
C VAL A 10 4.08 18.46 -12.47
N ILE A 11 3.29 17.99 -11.52
CA ILE A 11 2.01 17.32 -11.77
C ILE A 11 0.91 18.29 -11.37
N LEU A 12 0.04 18.66 -12.33
CA LEU A 12 -1.17 19.41 -12.04
C LEU A 12 -2.36 18.43 -11.97
N GLN A 13 -3.08 18.47 -10.87
CA GLN A 13 -4.27 17.65 -10.63
C GLN A 13 -5.43 18.56 -10.22
N GLU A 14 -6.65 18.15 -10.58
CA GLU A 14 -7.88 18.77 -10.11
C GLU A 14 -7.96 18.68 -8.58
N TYR A 15 -8.36 19.77 -7.92
CA TYR A 15 -8.67 19.75 -6.50
C TYR A 15 -9.85 18.82 -6.23
N VAL A 16 -9.69 17.88 -5.29
CA VAL A 16 -10.77 16.99 -4.88
C VAL A 16 -11.52 17.62 -3.70
N PRO A 17 -12.81 17.99 -3.85
CA PRO A 17 -13.59 18.51 -2.73
C PRO A 17 -13.60 17.56 -1.54
N GLY A 18 -13.43 18.08 -0.32
CA GLY A 18 -13.30 17.27 0.90
C GLY A 18 -11.88 16.79 1.19
N ALA A 19 -10.86 17.24 0.46
CA ALA A 19 -9.46 17.00 0.81
C ALA A 19 -9.09 17.60 2.18
N GLU A 20 -9.79 18.66 2.58
CA GLU A 20 -9.71 19.29 3.90
C GLU A 20 -10.14 18.37 5.05
N ASP A 21 -11.02 17.40 4.79
CA ASP A 21 -11.47 16.39 5.76
C ASP A 21 -10.45 15.24 5.90
N GLY A 22 -9.33 15.34 5.19
CA GLY A 22 -8.25 14.37 5.20
C GLY A 22 -8.38 13.26 4.16
N ASP A 23 -7.32 12.48 4.05
CA ASP A 23 -7.23 11.34 3.14
C ASP A 23 -7.34 10.01 3.88
N ILE A 24 -7.62 8.95 3.13
CA ILE A 24 -7.66 7.59 3.63
C ILE A 24 -6.41 6.85 3.16
N ARG A 25 -5.57 6.48 4.12
CA ARG A 25 -4.42 5.58 3.91
C ARG A 25 -4.90 4.14 4.00
N VAL A 26 -4.74 3.39 2.92
CA VAL A 26 -5.02 1.94 2.86
C VAL A 26 -3.71 1.19 2.71
N LEU A 27 -3.46 0.19 3.55
CA LEU A 27 -2.37 -0.76 3.34
C LEU A 27 -2.88 -1.96 2.55
N MET A 28 -2.21 -2.25 1.45
CA MET A 28 -2.46 -3.38 0.55
C MET A 28 -1.39 -4.44 0.77
N LEU A 29 -1.79 -5.71 0.82
CA LEU A 29 -0.91 -6.87 0.80
C LEU A 29 -1.42 -7.86 -0.25
N HIS A 30 -0.56 -8.22 -1.19
CA HIS A 30 -0.88 -9.14 -2.28
C HIS A 30 -2.19 -8.77 -3.01
N GLY A 31 -2.36 -7.49 -3.31
CA GLY A 31 -3.54 -6.97 -4.02
C GLY A 31 -4.80 -6.79 -3.15
N GLU A 32 -4.77 -7.16 -1.86
CA GLU A 32 -5.92 -7.06 -0.96
C GLU A 32 -5.69 -6.01 0.13
N PRO A 33 -6.72 -5.21 0.51
CA PRO A 33 -6.60 -4.25 1.60
C PRO A 33 -6.54 -4.97 2.95
N ILE A 34 -5.46 -4.79 3.70
CA ILE A 34 -5.28 -5.40 5.02
C ILE A 34 -5.68 -4.49 6.18
N GLY A 35 -5.73 -3.18 5.95
CA GLY A 35 -6.14 -2.19 6.93
C GLY A 35 -6.19 -0.77 6.36
N ALA A 36 -6.91 0.12 7.05
CA ALA A 36 -7.03 1.51 6.64
C ALA A 36 -7.13 2.46 7.84
N MET A 37 -6.74 3.71 7.63
CA MET A 37 -6.92 4.81 8.58
C MET A 37 -7.22 6.10 7.82
N ARG A 38 -7.94 7.01 8.46
CA ARG A 38 -8.09 8.39 7.96
C ARG A 38 -7.00 9.25 8.58
N ARG A 39 -6.32 10.05 7.76
CA ARG A 39 -5.34 11.05 8.19
C ARG A 39 -5.98 12.43 8.02
N VAL A 40 -6.19 13.14 9.12
CA VAL A 40 -6.81 14.47 9.11
C VAL A 40 -5.70 15.51 9.32
N PRO A 41 -5.55 16.49 8.42
CA PRO A 41 -4.57 17.57 8.58
C PRO A 41 -4.83 18.39 9.86
N ALA A 42 -3.80 19.10 10.33
CA ALA A 42 -3.97 20.09 11.38
C ALA A 42 -4.78 21.30 10.84
N LYS A 43 -5.50 22.01 11.73
CA LYS A 43 -6.11 23.30 11.36
C LYS A 43 -4.99 24.19 10.80
N ASP A 44 -5.18 24.71 9.58
CA ASP A 44 -4.30 25.62 8.84
C ASP A 44 -3.18 24.97 7.99
N GLU A 45 -3.13 23.64 7.83
CA GLU A 45 -2.27 22.98 6.83
C GLU A 45 -3.07 22.14 5.83
N ALA A 46 -2.89 22.39 4.53
CA ALA A 46 -3.53 21.58 3.47
C ALA A 46 -2.91 20.17 3.32
N ARG A 47 -1.82 19.86 4.04
CA ARG A 47 -1.08 18.60 3.91
C ARG A 47 -1.40 17.65 5.07
N SER A 48 -2.06 16.53 4.76
CA SER A 48 -2.54 15.50 5.71
C SER A 48 -1.45 14.57 6.26
N ASN A 49 -0.16 14.88 6.08
CA ASN A 49 0.90 13.99 6.53
C ASN A 49 0.97 13.97 8.07
N VAL A 50 0.88 12.77 8.66
CA VAL A 50 0.90 12.57 10.13
C VAL A 50 2.18 13.14 10.78
N SER A 51 3.29 13.17 10.04
CA SER A 51 4.56 13.77 10.48
C SER A 51 4.51 15.30 10.63
N ALA A 52 3.49 15.96 10.09
CA ALA A 52 3.28 17.41 10.16
C ALA A 52 2.27 17.83 11.25
N GLY A 53 1.87 16.93 12.15
CA GLY A 53 0.92 17.23 13.24
C GLY A 53 -0.54 16.86 12.92
N GLY A 54 -0.79 16.19 11.80
CA GLY A 54 -2.10 15.61 11.48
C GLY A 54 -2.52 14.50 12.46
N THR A 55 -3.82 14.36 12.69
CA THR A 55 -4.39 13.31 13.55
C THR A 55 -4.76 12.07 12.73
N VAL A 56 -4.74 10.90 13.37
CA VAL A 56 -5.19 9.65 12.76
C VAL A 56 -6.50 9.18 13.39
N GLN A 57 -7.44 8.77 12.54
CA GLN A 57 -8.74 8.31 12.98
C GLN A 57 -9.04 6.91 12.41
N LYS A 58 -9.83 6.15 13.17
CA LYS A 58 -10.29 4.83 12.77
C LYS A 58 -11.12 4.96 11.49
N HIS A 59 -10.80 4.19 10.47
CA HIS A 59 -11.57 4.16 9.23
C HIS A 59 -11.89 2.72 8.82
N VAL A 60 -13.13 2.48 8.41
CA VAL A 60 -13.56 1.21 7.84
C VAL A 60 -13.88 1.45 6.38
N LEU A 61 -13.23 0.71 5.50
CA LEU A 61 -13.37 0.91 4.06
C LEU A 61 -14.82 0.76 3.61
N THR A 62 -15.29 1.76 2.86
CA THR A 62 -16.61 1.73 2.21
C THR A 62 -16.65 0.71 1.08
N LYS A 63 -17.84 0.42 0.55
CA LYS A 63 -17.99 -0.50 -0.59
C LYS A 63 -17.23 -0.01 -1.83
N ASP A 64 -17.24 1.30 -2.08
CA ASP A 64 -16.59 1.91 -3.22
C ASP A 64 -15.07 1.93 -3.08
N GLU A 65 -14.56 2.23 -1.88
CA GLU A 65 -13.13 2.14 -1.57
C GLU A 65 -12.62 0.71 -1.72
N LYS A 66 -13.36 -0.29 -1.23
CA LYS A 66 -13.02 -1.71 -1.44
C LYS A 66 -13.05 -2.10 -2.92
N ARG A 67 -13.98 -1.54 -3.70
CA ARG A 67 -14.04 -1.76 -5.15
C ARG A 67 -12.80 -1.17 -5.83
N LEU A 68 -12.40 0.04 -5.47
CA LEU A 68 -11.19 0.68 -5.99
C LEU A 68 -9.94 -0.13 -5.63
N CYS A 69 -9.82 -0.56 -4.36
CA CYS A 69 -8.71 -1.41 -3.90
C CYS A 69 -8.59 -2.70 -4.73
N ARG A 70 -9.71 -3.36 -5.07
CA ARG A 70 -9.71 -4.57 -5.91
C ARG A 70 -9.22 -4.31 -7.33
N ILE A 71 -9.65 -3.19 -7.94
CA ILE A 71 -9.24 -2.81 -9.31
C ILE A 71 -7.73 -2.55 -9.33
N VAL A 72 -7.24 -1.73 -8.40
CA VAL A 72 -5.82 -1.38 -8.29
C VAL A 72 -4.99 -2.60 -7.90
N GLY A 73 -5.49 -3.40 -6.96
CA GLY A 73 -4.80 -4.56 -6.40
C GLY A 73 -4.35 -5.57 -7.44
N LYS A 74 -5.19 -5.86 -8.45
CA LYS A 74 -4.81 -6.73 -9.56
C LYS A 74 -3.55 -6.21 -10.27
N LYS A 75 -3.53 -4.92 -10.63
CA LYS A 75 -2.40 -4.32 -11.34
C LYS A 75 -1.13 -4.29 -10.48
N LEU A 76 -1.25 -4.02 -9.18
CA LEU A 76 -0.12 -4.05 -8.25
C LEU A 76 0.55 -5.42 -8.23
N VAL A 77 -0.23 -6.50 -8.16
CA VAL A 77 0.30 -7.87 -8.16
C VAL A 77 0.96 -8.20 -9.50
N ASP A 78 0.32 -7.84 -10.62
CA ASP A 78 0.89 -8.02 -11.96
C ASP A 78 2.26 -7.31 -12.10
N ASP A 79 2.44 -6.16 -11.43
CA ASP A 79 3.68 -5.37 -11.41
C ASP A 79 4.70 -5.82 -10.35
N GLY A 80 4.40 -6.86 -9.56
CA GLY A 80 5.27 -7.35 -8.50
C GLY A 80 5.31 -6.48 -7.23
N LEU A 81 4.31 -5.61 -7.05
CA LEU A 81 4.17 -4.70 -5.92
C LEU A 81 3.25 -5.31 -4.86
N TYR A 82 3.84 -6.08 -3.94
CA TYR A 82 3.06 -6.88 -2.98
C TYR A 82 2.69 -6.16 -1.69
N PHE A 83 3.42 -5.12 -1.29
CA PHE A 83 3.11 -4.36 -0.07
C PHE A 83 3.14 -2.86 -0.39
N VAL A 84 1.96 -2.23 -0.38
CA VAL A 84 1.75 -0.90 -0.96
C VAL A 84 0.80 -0.09 -0.08
N GLY A 85 1.02 1.22 0.00
CA GLY A 85 0.09 2.18 0.61
C GLY A 85 -0.69 2.91 -0.47
N LEU A 86 -2.02 2.92 -0.41
CA LEU A 86 -2.88 3.73 -1.28
C LEU A 86 -3.41 4.93 -0.50
N ASP A 87 -3.38 6.10 -1.12
CA ASP A 87 -3.98 7.32 -0.58
C ASP A 87 -5.21 7.67 -1.38
N LEU A 88 -6.36 7.71 -0.70
CA LEU A 88 -7.67 7.95 -1.31
C LEU A 88 -8.28 9.24 -0.76
N ILE A 89 -8.88 10.05 -1.65
CA ILE A 89 -9.67 11.23 -1.27
C ILE A 89 -10.95 11.23 -2.11
N GLY A 90 -12.11 11.40 -1.47
CA GLY A 90 -13.39 11.51 -2.19
C GLY A 90 -13.69 10.35 -3.15
N GLY A 91 -13.25 9.13 -2.82
CA GLY A 91 -13.40 7.95 -3.68
C GLY A 91 -12.44 7.88 -4.88
N LYS A 92 -11.50 8.82 -5.02
CA LYS A 92 -10.44 8.83 -6.03
C LYS A 92 -9.12 8.32 -5.44
N LEU A 93 -8.31 7.66 -6.26
CA LEU A 93 -6.92 7.31 -5.92
C LEU A 93 -6.02 8.52 -6.21
N ILE A 94 -5.26 8.95 -5.20
CA ILE A 94 -4.37 10.12 -5.29
C ILE A 94 -2.92 9.69 -5.46
N GLU A 95 -2.46 8.73 -4.65
CA GLU A 95 -1.06 8.29 -4.63
C GLU A 95 -0.92 6.80 -4.35
N VAL A 96 0.12 6.18 -4.91
CA VAL A 96 0.54 4.79 -4.69
C VAL A 96 1.94 4.78 -4.10
N ASN A 97 2.06 4.46 -2.81
CA ASN A 97 3.30 4.41 -2.04
C ASN A 97 3.89 2.99 -2.05
N VAL A 98 5.01 2.78 -2.75
CA VAL A 98 5.56 1.43 -3.02
C VAL A 98 6.85 1.07 -2.27
N LEU A 99 7.60 2.06 -1.75
CA LEU A 99 8.92 1.82 -1.15
C LEU A 99 8.85 1.55 0.36
N SER A 100 8.18 2.42 1.10
CA SER A 100 8.05 2.31 2.55
C SER A 100 6.66 2.78 2.99
N PRO A 101 5.61 1.99 2.71
CA PRO A 101 4.25 2.38 3.06
C PRO A 101 4.07 2.31 4.59
N GLY A 102 4.25 3.45 5.25
CA GLY A 102 3.93 3.62 6.67
C GLY A 102 2.44 3.42 6.96
N GLY A 103 2.09 3.11 8.21
CA GLY A 103 0.70 3.00 8.66
C GLY A 103 0.40 1.83 9.61
N ILE A 104 1.25 0.80 9.64
CA ILE A 104 1.05 -0.42 10.46
C ILE A 104 0.77 -0.06 11.93
N ASN A 105 1.66 0.71 12.56
CA ASN A 105 1.56 1.05 13.99
C ASN A 105 0.26 1.80 14.33
N TYR A 106 -0.14 2.73 13.46
CA TYR A 106 -1.36 3.52 13.67
C TYR A 106 -2.62 2.67 13.49
N ILE A 107 -2.70 1.89 12.41
CA ILE A 107 -3.85 1.03 12.14
C ILE A 107 -3.98 -0.05 13.23
N ASN A 108 -2.88 -0.68 13.63
CA ASN A 108 -2.86 -1.64 14.74
C ASN A 108 -3.44 -1.04 16.02
N ARG A 109 -3.02 0.17 16.40
CA ARG A 109 -3.50 0.86 17.61
C ARG A 109 -4.99 1.19 17.54
N LEU A 110 -5.44 1.73 16.41
CA LEU A 110 -6.82 2.16 16.17
C LEU A 110 -7.80 0.98 16.07
N MET A 111 -7.39 -0.10 15.43
CA MET A 111 -8.23 -1.26 15.12
C MET A 111 -8.03 -2.42 16.11
N LYS A 112 -7.01 -2.35 17.00
CA LYS A 112 -6.60 -3.44 17.90
C LYS A 112 -6.28 -4.74 17.16
N ILE A 113 -5.51 -4.60 16.07
CA ILE A 113 -5.05 -5.70 15.22
C ILE A 113 -3.52 -5.74 15.13
N ARG A 114 -2.98 -6.75 14.43
CA ARG A 114 -1.55 -6.97 14.19
C ARG A 114 -1.30 -7.20 12.70
N LEU A 115 -1.15 -6.12 11.94
CA LEU A 115 -0.92 -6.18 10.49
C LEU A 115 0.46 -6.72 10.13
N GLU A 116 1.47 -6.45 10.96
CA GLU A 116 2.83 -6.99 10.84
C GLU A 116 2.82 -8.51 10.74
N LYS A 117 1.95 -9.17 11.53
CA LYS A 117 1.81 -10.63 11.46
C LYS A 117 1.35 -11.07 10.07
N LYS A 118 0.32 -10.44 9.50
CA LYS A 118 -0.17 -10.77 8.15
C LYS A 118 0.92 -10.62 7.08
N VAL A 119 1.74 -9.58 7.20
CA VAL A 119 2.84 -9.31 6.25
C VAL A 119 3.91 -10.39 6.35
N ILE A 120 4.33 -10.75 7.57
CA ILE A 120 5.33 -11.79 7.79
C ILE A 120 4.79 -13.17 7.39
N ASP A 121 3.58 -13.54 7.81
CA ASP A 121 2.94 -14.81 7.44
C ASP A 121 2.88 -14.96 5.91
N TYR A 122 2.50 -13.92 5.18
CA TYR A 122 2.50 -13.93 3.71
C TYR A 122 3.92 -14.12 3.13
N LEU A 123 4.92 -13.47 3.69
CA LEU A 123 6.30 -13.60 3.22
C LEU A 123 6.84 -15.02 3.46
N GLU A 124 6.56 -15.60 4.64
CA GLU A 124 6.90 -16.98 4.97
C GLU A 124 6.26 -17.96 3.98
N ASP A 125 4.96 -17.81 3.71
CA ASP A 125 4.25 -18.63 2.73
C ASP A 125 4.89 -18.56 1.33
N VAL A 126 5.24 -17.35 0.87
CA VAL A 126 5.91 -17.16 -0.43
C VAL A 126 7.26 -17.88 -0.49
N VAL A 127 8.06 -17.83 0.59
CA VAL A 127 9.35 -18.52 0.65
C VAL A 127 9.15 -20.04 0.62
N LEU A 128 8.27 -20.57 1.47
CA LEU A 128 7.97 -22.00 1.54
C LEU A 128 7.45 -22.55 0.20
N MET A 129 6.58 -21.79 -0.49
CA MET A 129 6.11 -22.14 -1.83
C MET A 129 7.27 -22.24 -2.83
N LYS A 130 8.16 -21.24 -2.85
CA LYS A 130 9.33 -21.23 -3.77
C LYS A 130 10.28 -22.39 -3.50
N GLU A 131 10.55 -22.71 -2.24
CA GLU A 131 11.39 -23.84 -1.87
C GLU A 131 10.78 -25.18 -2.30
N SER A 132 9.47 -25.36 -2.05
CA SER A 132 8.76 -26.57 -2.43
C SER A 132 8.75 -26.80 -3.95
N GLN A 133 8.54 -25.73 -4.73
CA GLN A 133 8.60 -25.77 -6.19
C GLN A 133 10.00 -26.10 -6.70
N SER A 134 11.03 -25.52 -6.08
CA SER A 134 12.43 -25.78 -6.42
C SER A 134 12.82 -27.23 -6.16
N ARG A 135 12.40 -27.79 -5.02
CA ARG A 135 12.61 -29.20 -4.66
C ARG A 135 11.91 -30.14 -5.64
N ARG A 136 10.63 -29.91 -5.94
CA ARG A 136 9.87 -30.70 -6.93
C ARG A 136 10.54 -30.68 -8.31
N ARG A 137 11.04 -29.51 -8.75
CA ARG A 137 11.74 -29.37 -10.03
C ARG A 137 13.10 -30.07 -10.04
N ALA A 138 13.79 -30.17 -8.91
CA ALA A 138 15.04 -30.92 -8.80
C ALA A 138 14.78 -32.43 -8.85
N GLU A 139 13.79 -32.92 -8.11
CA GLU A 139 13.39 -34.33 -8.08
C GLU A 139 12.90 -34.82 -9.45
N PHE A 140 12.08 -34.03 -10.14
CA PHE A 140 11.64 -34.34 -11.50
C PHE A 140 12.83 -34.45 -12.47
N ARG A 141 13.77 -33.49 -12.43
CA ARG A 141 14.97 -33.52 -13.28
C ARG A 141 15.83 -34.75 -13.03
N ARG A 142 15.96 -35.18 -11.77
CA ARG A 142 16.69 -36.40 -11.41
C ARG A 142 16.00 -37.65 -11.97
N THR A 143 14.69 -37.77 -11.76
CA THR A 143 13.90 -38.91 -12.27
C THR A 143 13.98 -39.05 -13.79
N VAL A 144 13.98 -37.93 -14.52
CA VAL A 144 14.14 -37.91 -15.99
C VAL A 144 15.55 -38.30 -16.43
N ALA A 145 16.58 -37.97 -15.64
CA ALA A 145 17.96 -38.34 -15.96
C ALA A 145 18.29 -39.81 -15.66
N ASP A 146 17.56 -40.40 -14.70
CA ASP A 146 17.70 -41.81 -14.30
C ASP A 146 16.86 -42.78 -15.16
N ALA A 147 16.09 -42.27 -16.14
CA ALA A 147 15.21 -43.03 -17.05
C ALA A 147 15.76 -43.09 -18.48
#